data_AF-R6DH08-F1
#
_entry.id   AF-R6DH08-F1
#
_cell.length_a   1.000
_cell.length_b   1.000
_cell.length_c   1.000
_cell.angle_alpha   90.00
_cell.angle_beta   90.00
_cell.angle_gamma   90.00
#
_symmetry.space_group_name_H-M   'P 1'
#
loop_
_entity.id
_entity.type
_entity.pdbx_description
1 polymer ?
#
loop_
_entity_poly.entity_id
_entity_poly.type
_entity_poly.pdbx_seq_one_letter_code
_entity_poly.pdbx_strand_id
1 'polypeptide(L)'
;MKSRKNMKKRSVVFSRISCVLLLLSSCLLFVSCGKDTKAAALEKFANRDMAKINVAYNKFAKAYVASPSYAEGMEIYASYVNDTLLTQLDDIIKQTQAIKTGQKEIKALKDKYLKAMKGYKQALTQCATAASAQDTQALEQARSEISNVGTDLQDYNDSLRALAKKYKMTVKEPEH
;
A
#
# COMPACT_ATOMS: atom_id res chain seq x y z
N MET A 1 1.56 -57.13 -67.73
CA MET A 1 2.52 -57.51 -66.66
C MET A 1 1.91 -57.15 -65.30
N LYS A 2 2.09 -58.03 -64.31
CA LYS A 2 1.62 -58.03 -62.90
C LYS A 2 1.48 -56.64 -62.27
N SER A 3 0.36 -56.28 -61.62
CA SER A 3 -0.17 -56.77 -60.33
C SER A 3 0.65 -56.31 -59.11
N ARG A 4 0.05 -55.45 -58.26
CA ARG A 4 -0.25 -55.64 -56.81
C ARG A 4 -0.30 -54.27 -56.09
N LYS A 5 -1.47 -53.83 -55.60
CA LYS A 5 -2.06 -54.11 -54.27
C LYS A 5 -1.28 -53.34 -53.16
N ASN A 6 -1.87 -52.60 -52.23
CA ASN A 6 -3.14 -52.78 -51.54
C ASN A 6 -3.50 -51.53 -50.69
N MET A 7 -4.78 -51.16 -50.74
CA MET A 7 -5.69 -50.93 -49.59
C MET A 7 -5.20 -50.18 -48.34
N LYS A 8 -5.96 -49.14 -47.96
CA LYS A 8 -7.06 -49.29 -46.98
C LYS A 8 -7.99 -48.06 -46.93
N LYS A 9 -9.26 -48.31 -47.26
CA LYS A 9 -10.43 -47.52 -46.85
C LYS A 9 -10.57 -47.57 -45.32
N ARG A 10 -11.00 -46.44 -44.71
CA ARG A 10 -11.94 -46.35 -43.57
C ARG A 10 -12.25 -44.85 -43.35
N SER A 11 -13.39 -44.38 -43.88
CA SER A 11 -14.61 -44.01 -43.11
C SER A 11 -14.39 -42.74 -42.26
N VAL A 12 -14.77 -41.54 -42.72
CA VAL A 12 -16.15 -40.99 -42.66
C VAL A 12 -16.88 -41.35 -41.37
N VAL A 13 -16.46 -40.79 -40.24
CA VAL A 13 -17.28 -40.45 -39.05
C VAL A 13 -16.55 -39.31 -38.33
N PHE A 14 -17.27 -38.36 -37.73
CA PHE A 14 -16.80 -37.06 -37.18
C PHE A 14 -16.63 -35.95 -38.25
N SER A 15 -17.62 -35.55 -39.06
CA SER A 15 -19.00 -35.17 -38.76
C SER A 15 -19.22 -34.50 -37.39
N ARG A 16 -19.15 -33.16 -37.40
CA ARG A 16 -20.08 -32.27 -36.70
C ARG A 16 -19.93 -32.00 -35.19
N ILE A 17 -18.75 -32.08 -34.58
CA ILE A 17 -18.55 -31.66 -33.17
C ILE A 17 -17.27 -30.82 -32.95
N SER A 18 -17.00 -29.82 -33.80
CA SER A 18 -15.89 -28.88 -33.51
C SER A 18 -16.13 -27.42 -33.91
N CYS A 19 -17.36 -27.05 -34.25
CA CYS A 19 -17.72 -25.64 -34.52
C CYS A 19 -18.62 -25.01 -33.44
N VAL A 20 -18.91 -25.70 -32.33
CA VAL A 20 -19.82 -25.19 -31.27
C VAL A 20 -19.07 -24.71 -30.01
N LEU A 21 -17.75 -24.96 -29.90
CA LEU A 21 -16.94 -24.53 -28.74
C LEU A 21 -16.23 -23.18 -28.90
N LEU A 22 -16.47 -22.46 -30.00
CA LEU A 22 -15.84 -21.15 -30.29
C LEU A 22 -16.79 -19.94 -30.17
N LEU A 23 -18.03 -20.14 -29.72
CA LEU A 23 -19.07 -19.09 -29.62
C LEU A 23 -19.62 -18.90 -28.19
N LEU A 24 -18.96 -19.49 -27.18
CA LEU A 24 -19.23 -19.27 -25.75
C LEU A 24 -18.11 -18.48 -25.04
N SER A 25 -17.31 -17.73 -25.80
CA SER A 25 -16.39 -16.71 -25.26
C SER A 25 -16.98 -15.29 -25.40
N SER A 26 -18.30 -15.22 -25.53
CA SER A 26 -19.09 -14.01 -25.54
C SER A 26 -19.31 -13.54 -24.10
N CYS A 27 -18.88 -12.30 -23.83
CA CYS A 27 -19.54 -11.39 -22.89
C CYS A 27 -19.34 -11.56 -21.36
N LEU A 28 -18.19 -12.06 -20.89
CA LEU A 28 -17.96 -12.19 -19.45
C LEU A 28 -16.74 -11.46 -18.86
N LEU A 29 -16.20 -10.39 -19.44
CA LEU A 29 -15.32 -9.48 -18.67
C LEU A 29 -15.57 -8.00 -18.99
N PHE A 30 -16.57 -7.49 -18.28
CA PHE A 30 -16.72 -6.14 -17.76
C PHE A 30 -17.05 -4.99 -18.72
N VAL A 31 -18.35 -4.82 -18.91
CA VAL A 31 -18.98 -3.53 -18.62
C VAL A 31 -18.41 -2.96 -17.31
N SER A 32 -17.58 -1.92 -17.40
CA SER A 32 -17.49 -0.90 -16.34
C SER A 32 -17.88 0.43 -16.94
N CYS A 33 -19.18 0.50 -17.25
CA CYS A 33 -19.91 1.75 -17.36
C CYS A 33 -19.92 2.40 -15.96
N GLY A 34 -19.52 3.67 -15.87
CA GLY A 34 -19.21 4.38 -14.62
C GLY A 34 -20.34 4.42 -13.59
N LYS A 35 -20.28 3.53 -12.60
CA LYS A 35 -20.94 3.71 -11.30
C LYS A 35 -19.88 3.54 -10.20
N ASP A 36 -19.84 4.47 -9.25
CA ASP A 36 -18.96 4.48 -8.08
C ASP A 36 -19.08 3.19 -7.25
N THR A 37 -18.35 2.14 -7.64
CA THR A 37 -18.28 0.90 -6.87
C THR A 37 -17.30 1.05 -5.71
N LYS A 38 -17.46 0.21 -4.68
CA LYS A 38 -16.50 0.14 -3.58
C LYS A 38 -15.08 -0.25 -4.03
N ALA A 39 -14.98 -1.09 -5.06
CA ALA A 39 -13.71 -1.48 -5.67
C ALA A 39 -12.99 -0.29 -6.31
N ALA A 40 -13.69 0.48 -7.16
CA ALA A 40 -13.10 1.64 -7.85
C ALA A 40 -12.67 2.74 -6.87
N ALA A 41 -13.45 2.96 -5.81
CA ALA A 41 -13.10 3.93 -4.79
C ALA A 41 -11.86 3.48 -3.98
N LEU A 42 -11.76 2.20 -3.62
CA LEU A 42 -10.59 1.67 -2.94
C LEU A 42 -9.35 1.73 -3.84
N GLU A 43 -9.50 1.44 -5.13
CA GLU A 43 -8.40 1.51 -6.11
C GLU A 43 -7.91 2.95 -6.25
N LYS A 44 -8.84 3.92 -6.33
CA LYS A 44 -8.49 5.34 -6.31
C LYS A 44 -7.71 5.71 -5.05
N PHE A 45 -8.19 5.29 -3.88
CA PHE A 45 -7.51 5.57 -2.62
C PHE A 45 -6.10 4.97 -2.60
N ALA A 46 -5.98 3.66 -2.76
CA ALA A 46 -4.73 2.93 -2.55
C ALA A 46 -3.70 3.18 -3.65
N ASN A 47 -4.12 3.22 -4.92
CA ASN A 47 -3.19 3.22 -6.05
C ASN A 47 -3.01 4.62 -6.68
N ARG A 48 -3.87 5.60 -6.36
CA ARG A 48 -3.77 6.96 -6.92
C ARG A 48 -3.55 8.01 -5.84
N ASP A 49 -4.46 8.12 -4.88
CA ASP A 49 -4.40 9.16 -3.85
C ASP A 49 -3.20 8.92 -2.92
N MET A 50 -2.94 7.68 -2.52
CA MET A 50 -1.80 7.32 -1.67
C MET A 50 -0.46 7.25 -2.42
N ALA A 51 -0.43 7.29 -3.76
CA ALA A 51 0.83 7.11 -4.52
C ALA A 51 1.90 8.16 -4.15
N LYS A 52 1.52 9.45 -4.15
CA LYS A 52 2.43 10.54 -3.74
C LYS A 52 2.81 10.47 -2.26
N ILE A 53 1.86 10.06 -1.42
CA ILE A 53 2.08 9.90 0.02
C ILE A 53 3.06 8.76 0.29
N ASN A 54 2.99 7.67 -0.46
CA ASN A 54 3.93 6.55 -0.33
C ASN A 54 5.35 6.96 -0.72
N VAL A 55 5.51 7.81 -1.74
CA VAL A 55 6.82 8.39 -2.08
C VAL A 55 7.33 9.27 -0.94
N ALA A 56 6.49 10.13 -0.37
CA ALA A 56 6.85 10.95 0.78
C ALA A 56 7.20 10.10 2.03
N TYR A 57 6.43 9.04 2.29
CA TYR A 57 6.72 8.08 3.36
C TYR A 57 8.04 7.35 3.14
N ASN A 58 8.34 6.91 1.91
CA ASN A 58 9.62 6.27 1.61
C ASN A 58 10.80 7.23 1.84
N LYS A 59 10.64 8.51 1.52
CA LYS A 59 11.64 9.54 1.84
C LYS A 59 11.82 9.69 3.34
N PHE A 60 10.71 9.75 4.10
CA PHE A 60 10.72 9.79 5.56
C PHE A 60 11.40 8.56 6.16
N ALA A 61 11.04 7.35 5.71
CA ALA A 61 11.62 6.11 6.21
C ALA A 61 13.13 6.05 5.96
N LYS A 62 13.60 6.47 4.78
CA LYS A 62 15.03 6.58 4.46
C LYS A 62 15.73 7.60 5.37
N ALA A 63 15.14 8.78 5.57
CA ALA A 63 15.68 9.80 6.47
C ALA A 63 15.73 9.34 7.93
N TYR A 64 14.69 8.65 8.39
CA TYR A 64 14.62 8.10 9.75
C TYR A 64 15.75 7.09 10.00
N VAL A 65 16.01 6.18 9.06
CA VAL A 65 17.12 5.22 9.15
C VAL A 65 18.48 5.91 9.10
N ALA A 66 18.59 6.98 8.30
CA ALA A 66 19.81 7.78 8.19
C ALA A 66 19.96 8.85 9.29
N SER A 67 19.07 8.87 10.28
CA SER A 67 19.14 9.83 11.38
C SER A 67 20.47 9.67 12.12
N PRO A 68 21.13 10.79 12.52
CA PRO A 68 22.30 10.75 13.37
C PRO A 68 22.01 9.93 14.63
N SER A 69 23.01 9.20 15.13
CA SER A 69 22.86 8.54 16.43
C SER A 69 22.98 9.54 17.59
N TYR A 70 22.41 9.22 18.75
CA TYR A 70 22.60 10.03 19.96
C TYR A 70 24.07 10.12 20.40
N ALA A 71 24.85 9.09 20.08
CA ALA A 71 26.28 9.03 20.38
C ALA A 71 27.08 10.05 19.56
N GLU A 72 26.59 10.43 18.37
CA GLU A 72 27.17 11.51 17.57
C GLU A 72 26.84 12.90 18.15
N GLY A 73 25.78 12.99 18.97
CA GLY A 73 25.41 14.19 19.70
C GLY A 73 23.90 14.34 19.84
N MET A 74 23.41 14.51 21.07
CA MET A 74 21.97 14.65 21.33
C MET A 74 21.37 15.91 20.70
N GLU A 75 22.11 17.01 20.66
CA GLU A 75 21.69 18.25 20.01
C GLU A 75 21.56 18.09 18.49
N ILE A 76 22.53 17.42 17.86
CA ILE A 76 22.52 17.11 16.42
C ILE A 76 21.31 16.22 16.09
N TYR A 77 21.07 15.17 16.90
CA TYR A 77 19.88 14.34 16.76
C TYR A 77 18.60 15.17 16.87
N ALA A 78 18.46 15.99 17.92
CA ALA A 78 17.25 16.75 18.17
C ALA A 78 16.94 17.73 17.02
N SER A 79 17.95 18.46 16.52
CA SER A 79 17.81 19.32 15.34
C SER A 79 17.41 18.50 14.11
N TYR A 80 18.07 17.38 13.83
CA TYR A 80 17.72 16.54 12.69
C TYR A 80 16.25 16.06 12.74
N VAL A 81 15.80 15.60 13.91
CA VAL A 81 14.41 15.16 14.09
C VAL A 81 13.43 16.31 13.85
N ASN A 82 13.67 17.48 14.46
CA ASN A 82 12.79 18.63 14.32
C ASN A 82 12.75 19.17 12.88
N ASP A 83 13.91 19.39 12.27
CA ASP A 83 14.03 20.08 11.00
C ASP A 83 13.68 19.16 9.82
N THR A 84 14.00 17.86 9.93
CA THR A 84 13.81 16.90 8.84
C THR A 84 12.62 15.99 9.06
N LEU A 85 12.61 15.20 10.14
CA LEU A 85 11.66 14.11 10.29
C LEU A 85 10.24 14.61 10.61
N LEU A 86 10.10 15.54 11.55
CA LEU A 86 8.80 16.11 11.92
C LEU A 86 8.19 16.90 10.76
N THR A 87 9.00 17.69 10.04
CA THR A 87 8.56 18.42 8.84
C THR A 87 8.02 17.48 7.76
N GLN A 88 8.70 16.35 7.50
CA GLN A 88 8.23 15.36 6.52
C GLN A 88 6.95 14.66 6.96
N LEU A 89 6.82 14.32 8.25
CA LEU A 89 5.59 13.76 8.79
C LEU A 89 4.42 14.74 8.71
N ASP A 90 4.65 16.02 8.95
CA ASP A 90 3.61 17.04 8.81
C ASP A 90 3.08 17.14 7.39
N ASP A 91 3.96 17.06 6.40
CA ASP A 91 3.56 17.02 4.99
C ASP A 91 2.76 15.74 4.66
N ILE A 92 3.23 14.56 5.09
CA ILE A 92 2.51 13.29 4.91
C ILE A 92 1.11 13.33 5.54
N ILE A 93 1.01 13.81 6.77
CA ILE A 93 -0.26 13.94 7.51
C ILE A 93 -1.20 14.89 6.77
N LYS A 94 -0.70 16.07 6.36
CA LYS A 94 -1.49 17.07 5.63
C LYS A 94 -1.99 16.53 4.29
N GLN A 95 -1.14 15.87 3.51
CA GLN A 95 -1.52 15.26 2.23
C GLN A 95 -2.58 14.18 2.43
N THR A 96 -2.42 13.32 3.44
CA THR A 96 -3.40 12.27 3.74
C THR A 96 -4.73 12.86 4.20
N GLN A 97 -4.71 13.89 5.06
CA GLN A 97 -5.90 14.60 5.50
C GLN A 97 -6.69 15.21 4.32
N ALA A 98 -6.00 15.69 3.29
CA ALA A 98 -6.62 16.26 2.09
C ALA A 98 -7.35 15.23 1.20
N ILE A 99 -7.11 13.92 1.38
CA ILE A 99 -7.83 12.88 0.64
C ILE A 99 -9.31 12.92 1.01
N LYS A 100 -10.17 13.16 0.00
CA LYS A 100 -11.62 13.09 0.16
C LYS A 100 -12.09 11.64 0.02
N THR A 101 -12.81 11.14 1.03
CA THR A 101 -13.34 9.77 1.05
C THR A 101 -14.86 9.80 1.21
N GLY A 102 -15.59 9.25 0.24
CA GLY A 102 -17.06 9.14 0.32
C GLY A 102 -17.58 7.86 1.00
N GLN A 103 -16.71 6.85 1.18
CA GLN A 103 -17.11 5.53 1.69
C GLN A 103 -16.54 5.28 3.08
N LYS A 104 -17.38 4.77 4.00
CA LYS A 104 -17.02 4.54 5.41
C LYS A 104 -15.79 3.65 5.58
N GLU A 105 -15.69 2.56 4.81
CA GLU A 105 -14.55 1.62 4.89
C GLU A 105 -13.23 2.25 4.44
N ILE A 106 -13.27 3.14 3.44
CA ILE A 106 -12.09 3.87 2.95
C ILE A 106 -11.70 4.98 3.93
N LYS A 107 -12.70 5.67 4.49
CA LYS A 107 -12.47 6.64 5.58
C LYS A 107 -11.77 5.96 6.76
N ALA A 108 -12.23 4.76 7.17
CA ALA A 108 -11.60 4.00 8.23
C ALA A 108 -10.14 3.64 7.91
N LEU A 109 -9.81 3.25 6.67
CA LEU A 109 -8.43 3.05 6.24
C LEU A 109 -7.58 4.31 6.36
N LYS A 110 -8.08 5.45 5.84
CA LYS A 110 -7.42 6.74 5.96
C LYS A 110 -7.17 7.10 7.43
N ASP A 111 -8.16 6.91 8.29
CA ASP A 111 -8.06 7.22 9.71
C ASP A 111 -7.00 6.35 10.42
N LYS A 112 -6.88 5.06 10.06
CA LYS A 112 -5.81 4.17 10.54
C LYS A 112 -4.42 4.65 10.11
N TYR A 113 -4.25 5.01 8.83
CA TYR A 113 -2.96 5.55 8.36
C TYR A 113 -2.60 6.86 9.08
N LEU A 114 -3.56 7.77 9.23
CA LEU A 114 -3.36 9.02 9.97
C LEU A 114 -3.01 8.78 11.44
N LYS A 115 -3.61 7.76 12.08
CA LYS A 115 -3.26 7.37 13.44
C LYS A 115 -1.78 7.00 13.53
N ALA A 116 -1.30 6.13 12.63
CA ALA A 116 0.11 5.74 12.60
C ALA A 116 1.04 6.94 12.38
N MET A 117 0.77 7.80 11.38
CA MET A 117 1.64 8.95 11.10
C MET A 117 1.67 9.97 12.24
N LYS A 118 0.53 10.20 12.91
CA LYS A 118 0.47 11.04 14.12
C LYS A 118 1.20 10.42 15.30
N GLY A 119 1.13 9.09 15.44
CA GLY A 119 1.90 8.34 16.43
C GLY A 119 3.41 8.53 16.23
N TYR A 120 3.90 8.40 14.99
CA TYR A 120 5.30 8.69 14.66
C TYR A 120 5.67 10.13 15.05
N LYS A 121 4.83 11.10 14.69
CA LYS A 121 5.09 12.52 15.00
C LYS A 121 5.20 12.73 16.52
N GLN A 122 4.27 12.17 17.29
CA GLN A 122 4.26 12.29 18.75
C GLN A 122 5.53 11.69 19.37
N ALA A 123 5.85 10.44 19.05
CA ALA A 123 7.00 9.74 19.62
C ALA A 123 8.33 10.43 19.25
N LEU A 124 8.46 10.89 18.00
CA LEU A 124 9.64 11.64 17.56
C LEU A 124 9.76 13.02 18.22
N THR A 125 8.64 13.69 18.48
CA THR A 125 8.63 14.96 19.22
C THR A 125 9.13 14.76 20.65
N GLN A 126 8.69 13.69 21.32
CA GLN A 126 9.21 13.32 22.64
C GLN A 126 10.70 12.97 22.58
N CYS A 127 11.15 12.24 21.55
CA CYS A 127 12.58 11.94 21.38
C CYS A 127 13.42 13.21 21.21
N ALA A 128 12.99 14.15 20.37
CA ALA A 128 13.69 15.42 20.16
C ALA A 128 13.72 16.27 21.43
N THR A 129 12.61 16.28 22.18
CA THR A 129 12.50 17.00 23.47
C THR A 129 13.45 16.41 24.51
N ALA A 130 13.44 15.09 24.68
CA ALA A 130 14.31 14.39 25.62
C ALA A 130 15.79 14.57 25.25
N ALA A 131 16.13 14.45 23.97
CA ALA A 131 17.49 14.68 23.49
C ALA A 131 17.96 16.13 23.73
N SER A 132 17.10 17.13 23.50
CA SER A 132 17.41 18.53 23.78
C SER A 132 17.63 18.79 25.28
N ALA A 133 16.93 18.06 26.14
CA ALA A 133 17.08 18.11 27.59
C ALA A 133 18.23 17.22 28.13
N GLN A 134 18.92 16.48 27.26
CA GLN A 134 19.90 15.45 27.61
C GLN A 134 19.36 14.36 28.56
N ASP A 135 18.06 14.09 28.50
CA ASP A 135 17.38 13.09 29.33
C ASP A 135 17.37 11.73 28.61
N THR A 136 18.38 10.90 28.92
CA THR A 136 18.53 9.56 28.34
C THR A 136 17.38 8.62 28.71
N GLN A 137 16.78 8.77 29.89
CA GLN A 137 15.70 7.91 30.35
C GLN A 137 14.40 8.22 29.60
N ALA A 138 14.03 9.49 29.52
CA ALA A 138 12.88 9.93 28.74
C ALA A 138 13.03 9.58 27.26
N LEU A 139 14.26 9.63 26.74
CA LEU A 139 14.55 9.27 25.36
C LEU A 139 14.28 7.79 25.08
N GLU A 140 14.75 6.88 25.94
CA GLU A 140 14.48 5.44 25.76
C GLU A 140 12.98 5.11 25.89
N GLN A 141 12.26 5.81 26.77
CA GLN A 141 10.80 5.69 26.86
C GLN A 141 10.13 6.13 25.56
N ALA A 142 10.47 7.30 25.03
CA ALA A 142 9.92 7.82 23.77
C ALA A 142 10.21 6.88 22.58
N ARG A 143 11.40 6.25 22.54
CA ARG A 143 11.73 5.25 21.52
C ARG A 143 10.85 4.02 21.59
N SER A 144 10.48 3.57 22.78
CA SER A 144 9.55 2.45 22.94
C SER A 144 8.17 2.75 22.33
N GLU A 145 7.73 4.01 22.36
CA GLU A 145 6.49 4.44 21.72
C GLU A 145 6.54 4.30 20.20
N ILE A 146 7.71 4.47 19.56
CA ILE A 146 7.88 4.27 18.10
C ILE A 146 7.54 2.82 17.70
N SER A 147 7.85 1.83 18.54
CA SER A 147 7.50 0.42 18.28
C SER A 147 5.99 0.22 18.16
N ASN A 148 5.21 0.89 19.02
CA ASN A 148 3.74 0.84 18.98
C ASN A 148 3.18 1.41 17.68
N VAL A 149 3.87 2.38 17.07
CA VAL A 149 3.48 2.94 15.77
C VAL A 149 3.65 1.94 14.63
N GLY A 150 4.66 1.06 14.72
CA GLY A 150 4.83 -0.05 13.78
C GLY A 150 3.59 -0.96 13.73
N THR A 151 3.01 -1.24 14.88
CA THR A 151 1.75 -2.00 15.01
C THR A 151 0.57 -1.29 14.34
N ASP A 152 0.43 0.02 14.54
CA ASP A 152 -0.64 0.81 13.91
C ASP A 152 -0.53 0.83 12.37
N LEU A 153 0.70 0.93 11.84
CA LEU A 153 0.93 0.87 10.40
C LEU A 153 0.68 -0.54 9.84
N GLN A 154 0.99 -1.58 10.60
CA GLN A 154 0.66 -2.96 10.25
C GLN A 154 -0.87 -3.16 10.21
N ASP A 155 -1.62 -2.66 11.19
CA ASP A 155 -3.09 -2.73 11.20
C ASP A 155 -3.71 -2.02 9.98
N TYR A 156 -3.15 -0.88 9.56
CA TYR A 156 -3.51 -0.23 8.30
C TYR A 156 -3.29 -1.16 7.09
N ASN A 157 -2.09 -1.74 6.98
CA ASN A 157 -1.72 -2.61 5.85
C ASN A 157 -2.60 -3.87 5.77
N ASP A 158 -2.88 -4.49 6.91
CA ASP A 158 -3.72 -5.69 6.98
C ASP A 158 -5.18 -5.36 6.64
N SER A 159 -5.68 -4.21 7.10
CA SER A 159 -7.00 -3.71 6.72
C SER A 159 -7.11 -3.42 5.22
N LEU A 160 -6.06 -2.84 4.63
CA LEU A 160 -5.99 -2.56 3.21
C LEU A 160 -6.02 -3.86 2.39
N ARG A 161 -5.19 -4.85 2.77
CA ARG A 161 -5.17 -6.19 2.14
C ARG A 161 -6.52 -6.89 2.26
N ALA A 162 -7.17 -6.83 3.42
CA ALA A 162 -8.47 -7.43 3.64
C ALA A 162 -9.55 -6.83 2.72
N LEU A 163 -9.57 -5.49 2.59
CA LEU A 163 -10.50 -4.80 1.70
C LEU A 163 -10.19 -5.05 0.22
N ALA A 164 -8.91 -5.09 -0.16
CA ALA A 164 -8.48 -5.43 -1.51
C ALA A 164 -8.94 -6.85 -1.90
N LYS A 165 -8.76 -7.83 -1.00
CA LYS A 165 -9.27 -9.21 -1.18
C LYS A 165 -10.79 -9.25 -1.30
N LYS A 166 -11.51 -8.55 -0.42
CA LYS A 166 -12.98 -8.45 -0.44
C LYS A 166 -13.51 -7.88 -1.76
N TYR A 167 -12.81 -6.91 -2.34
CA TYR A 167 -13.21 -6.26 -3.59
C TYR A 167 -12.51 -6.80 -4.83
N LYS A 168 -11.74 -7.89 -4.70
CA LYS A 168 -10.97 -8.51 -5.79
C LYS A 168 -10.12 -7.49 -6.56
N MET A 169 -9.45 -6.61 -5.83
CA MET A 169 -8.63 -5.52 -6.36
C MET A 169 -7.16 -5.73 -5.97
N THR A 170 -6.25 -5.31 -6.84
CA THR A 170 -4.79 -5.36 -6.60
C THR A 170 -4.28 -4.02 -6.10
N VAL A 171 -3.64 -4.03 -4.93
CA VAL A 171 -2.89 -2.88 -4.43
C VAL A 171 -1.55 -2.87 -5.14
N LYS A 172 -1.21 -1.75 -5.78
CA LYS A 172 0.11 -1.56 -6.37
C LYS A 172 1.11 -1.29 -5.26
N GLU A 173 2.24 -1.98 -5.30
CA GLU A 173 3.36 -1.61 -4.44
C GLU A 173 3.93 -0.25 -4.88
N PRO A 174 4.44 0.57 -3.97
CA PRO A 174 5.10 1.82 -4.32
C PRO A 174 6.31 1.51 -5.21
N GLU A 175 6.39 2.11 -6.40
CA GLU A 175 7.62 2.08 -7.21
C GLU A 175 8.73 2.81 -6.43
N HIS A 176 9.89 2.14 -6.29
CA HIS A 176 11.01 2.53 -5.41
C HIS A 176 11.92 3.63 -5.96
#